data_AF-A0A2Z4LSB5-F1
#
_entry.id   AF-A0A2Z4LSB5-F1
#
_cell.length_a   1.000
_cell.length_b   1.000
_cell.length_c   1.000
_cell.angle_alpha   90.00
_cell.angle_beta   90.00
_cell.angle_gamma   90.00
#
_symmetry.space_group_name_H-M   'P 1'
#
loop_
_entity.id
_entity.type
_entity.pdbx_description
1 polymer ?
#
loop_
_entity_poly.entity_id
_entity_poly.type
_entity_poly.pdbx_seq_one_letter_code
_entity_poly.pdbx_strand_id
1 'polypeptide(L)'
;MGLNDLLAKNQGDNKQKGNGADNGKSTKGPGRPVEKKEPQVTFTVRGPQSTKTLLLKIQKIKELTEPNKVSQADVIREALELLSKKIKLLEKEKQYAKFLENIK
;
A
#
# COMPACT_ATOMS: atom_id res chain seq x y z
N MET A 1 -34.68 14.46 -32.57
CA MET A 1 -33.86 14.18 -31.36
C MET A 1 -32.70 15.15 -31.38
N GLY A 2 -32.62 16.05 -30.39
CA GLY A 2 -31.67 17.16 -30.36
C GLY A 2 -30.37 16.80 -29.65
N LEU A 3 -29.27 17.51 -29.95
CA LEU A 3 -27.95 17.29 -29.37
C LEU A 3 -27.94 17.36 -27.82
N ASN A 4 -28.88 18.11 -27.24
CA ASN A 4 -29.02 18.28 -25.79
C ASN A 4 -29.51 17.01 -25.07
N ASP A 5 -30.20 16.10 -25.76
CA ASP A 5 -30.62 14.80 -25.18
C ASP A 5 -29.46 13.81 -25.05
N LEU A 6 -28.38 13.98 -25.82
CA LEU A 6 -27.22 13.09 -25.80
C LEU A 6 -26.21 13.43 -24.69
N LEU A 7 -26.19 14.68 -24.20
CA LEU A 7 -25.34 15.08 -23.07
C LEU A 7 -25.93 14.71 -21.70
N ALA A 8 -27.26 14.64 -21.56
CA ALA A 8 -27.91 14.25 -20.30
C ALA A 8 -27.63 12.80 -19.88
N LYS A 9 -27.17 11.95 -20.82
CA LYS A 9 -26.89 10.52 -20.55
C LYS A 9 -25.47 10.24 -20.03
N ASN A 10 -24.58 11.23 -20.04
CA ASN A 10 -23.16 11.05 -19.67
C ASN A 10 -22.70 11.93 -18.49
N GLN A 11 -23.63 12.60 -17.79
CA GLN A 11 -23.32 13.30 -16.54
C GLN A 11 -24.40 12.99 -15.50
N GLY A 12 -24.05 12.12 -14.54
CA GLY A 12 -24.93 11.67 -13.48
C GLY A 12 -24.19 10.88 -12.41
N ASP A 13 -23.40 11.62 -11.63
CA ASP A 13 -23.14 11.45 -10.20
C ASP A 13 -22.66 10.11 -9.62
N ASN A 14 -21.37 10.15 -9.33
CA ASN A 14 -20.68 9.44 -8.27
C ASN A 14 -21.13 10.00 -6.89
N LYS A 15 -21.74 9.19 -5.98
CA LYS A 15 -21.70 9.40 -4.51
C LYS A 15 -22.22 8.19 -3.68
N GLN A 16 -21.26 7.44 -3.13
CA GLN A 16 -21.15 6.75 -1.82
C GLN A 16 -22.36 6.25 -0.98
N LYS A 17 -22.21 4.96 -0.58
CA LYS A 17 -22.32 4.31 0.76
C LYS A 17 -23.69 3.87 1.35
N GLY A 18 -23.76 2.58 1.71
CA GLY A 18 -24.50 2.09 2.90
C GLY A 18 -25.03 0.64 2.90
N ASN A 19 -24.28 -0.29 3.49
CA ASN A 19 -24.62 -1.56 4.20
C ASN A 19 -25.85 -2.44 3.81
N GLY A 20 -25.60 -3.75 3.65
CA GLY A 20 -26.63 -4.79 3.81
C GLY A 20 -26.22 -6.22 3.36
N ALA A 21 -25.90 -7.06 4.34
CA ALA A 21 -25.77 -8.54 4.40
C ALA A 21 -25.99 -9.45 3.16
N ASP A 22 -24.94 -10.26 2.89
CA ASP A 22 -24.88 -11.74 2.88
C ASP A 22 -25.91 -12.60 2.11
N ASN A 23 -25.48 -13.33 1.08
CA ASN A 23 -25.32 -14.80 1.15
C ASN A 23 -24.92 -15.47 -0.19
N GLY A 24 -23.89 -16.33 -0.10
CA GLY A 24 -23.86 -17.66 -0.71
C GLY A 24 -23.73 -17.81 -2.24
N LYS A 25 -22.54 -18.23 -2.68
CA LYS A 25 -22.28 -19.53 -3.37
C LYS A 25 -20.98 -19.44 -4.18
N SER A 26 -19.84 -19.63 -3.54
CA SER A 26 -18.57 -19.85 -4.24
C SER A 26 -18.31 -21.36 -4.33
N THR A 27 -18.39 -21.88 -5.55
CA THR A 27 -18.11 -23.27 -5.91
C THR A 27 -16.64 -23.57 -5.67
N LYS A 28 -16.37 -24.57 -4.81
CA LYS A 28 -15.03 -25.13 -4.57
C LYS A 28 -14.50 -25.81 -5.84
N GLY A 29 -13.59 -25.15 -6.54
CA GLY A 29 -12.64 -25.80 -7.46
C GLY A 29 -11.42 -26.34 -6.70
N PRO A 30 -10.75 -27.39 -7.19
CA PRO A 30 -9.67 -28.05 -6.46
C PRO A 30 -8.35 -27.28 -6.56
N GLY A 31 -7.68 -27.13 -5.42
CA GLY A 31 -6.21 -27.10 -5.35
C GLY A 31 -5.49 -25.82 -5.78
N ARG A 32 -5.54 -24.76 -4.96
CA ARG A 32 -4.36 -23.92 -4.68
C ARG A 32 -4.34 -23.60 -3.19
N PRO A 33 -3.17 -23.67 -2.51
CA PRO A 33 -3.04 -23.10 -1.18
C PRO A 33 -3.43 -21.64 -1.28
N VAL A 34 -4.48 -21.24 -0.57
CA VAL A 34 -4.79 -19.82 -0.41
C VAL A 34 -3.68 -19.29 0.49
N GLU A 35 -2.64 -18.69 -0.11
CA GLU A 35 -1.68 -17.89 0.66
C GLU A 35 -2.50 -16.93 1.52
N LYS A 36 -2.37 -17.07 2.83
CA LYS A 36 -2.99 -16.16 3.78
C LYS A 36 -2.34 -14.80 3.51
N LYS A 37 -3.04 -13.94 2.76
CA LYS A 37 -2.58 -12.58 2.51
C LYS A 37 -2.37 -11.93 3.88
N GLU A 38 -1.13 -11.56 4.17
CA GLU A 38 -0.81 -10.84 5.39
C GLU A 38 -1.65 -9.55 5.45
N PRO A 39 -2.18 -9.17 6.62
CA PRO A 39 -3.00 -7.97 6.75
C PRO A 39 -2.16 -6.75 6.40
N GLN A 40 -2.50 -6.11 5.27
CA GLN A 40 -1.82 -4.90 4.83
C GLN A 40 -2.37 -3.71 5.62
N VAL A 41 -1.55 -3.13 6.49
CA VAL A 41 -1.89 -1.92 7.26
C VAL A 41 -1.29 -0.71 6.57
N THR A 42 -2.13 0.26 6.23
CA THR A 42 -1.71 1.55 5.67
C THR A 42 -1.81 2.62 6.74
N PHE A 43 -0.74 3.36 6.98
CA PHE A 43 -0.70 4.47 7.93
C PHE A 43 0.03 5.68 7.32
N THR A 44 -0.27 6.87 7.83
CA THR A 44 0.35 8.11 7.38
C THR A 44 1.47 8.50 8.33
N VAL A 45 2.67 8.78 7.81
CA VAL A 45 3.82 9.24 8.59
C VAL A 45 4.09 10.71 8.31
N ARG A 46 4.18 11.52 9.37
CA ARG A 46 4.71 12.89 9.27
C ARG A 46 6.21 12.84 9.52
N GLY A 47 6.98 13.20 8.51
CA GLY A 47 8.44 13.31 8.60
C GLY A 47 8.96 14.75 8.43
N PRO A 48 10.22 15.00 8.78
CA PRO A 48 10.91 16.25 8.48
C PRO A 48 10.87 16.59 6.99
N GLN A 49 10.94 17.88 6.68
CA GLN A 49 10.92 18.34 5.28
C GLN A 49 12.10 17.78 4.47
N SER A 50 13.28 17.62 5.09
CA SER A 50 14.46 17.03 4.47
C SER A 50 14.20 15.60 3.96
N THR A 51 13.53 14.75 4.74
CA THR A 51 13.18 13.39 4.35
C THR A 51 12.21 13.37 3.16
N LYS A 52 11.23 14.28 3.16
CA LYS A 52 10.30 14.41 2.02
C LYS A 52 11.01 14.81 0.75
N THR A 53 11.91 15.80 0.82
CA THR A 53 12.72 16.24 -0.32
C THR A 53 13.60 15.11 -0.85
N LEU A 54 14.20 14.30 0.03
CA LEU A 54 15.00 13.16 -0.37
C LEU A 54 14.17 12.11 -1.13
N LEU A 55 13.02 11.72 -0.60
CA LEU A 55 12.12 10.76 -1.25
C LEU A 55 11.66 11.25 -2.63
N LEU A 56 11.33 12.54 -2.76
CA LEU A 56 10.97 13.16 -4.05
C LEU A 56 12.12 13.12 -5.07
N LYS A 57 13.37 13.35 -4.62
CA LYS A 57 14.54 13.25 -5.50
C LYS A 57 14.73 11.81 -6.00
N ILE A 58 14.60 10.83 -5.11
CA ILE A 58 14.72 9.41 -5.46
C ILE A 58 13.63 9.03 -6.46
N GLN A 59 12.38 9.44 -6.22
CA GLN A 59 11.27 9.19 -7.15
C GLN A 59 11.56 9.76 -8.54
N LYS A 60 11.97 11.04 -8.63
CA LYS A 60 12.30 11.67 -9.92
C LYS A 60 13.43 10.96 -10.65
N ILE A 61 14.46 10.52 -9.94
CA ILE A 61 15.56 9.76 -10.56
C ILE A 61 15.05 8.43 -11.09
N LYS A 62 14.20 7.72 -10.33
CA LYS A 62 13.64 6.44 -10.78
C LYS A 62 12.72 6.59 -11.98
N GLU A 63 11.90 7.64 -12.02
CA GLU A 63 11.05 7.95 -13.18
C GLU A 63 11.87 8.21 -14.46
N LEU A 64 13.12 8.65 -14.34
CA LEU A 64 14.02 8.82 -15.49
C LEU A 64 14.68 7.51 -15.95
N THR A 65 14.84 6.56 -15.04
CA THR A 65 15.53 5.29 -15.32
C THR A 65 14.58 4.14 -15.65
N GLU A 66 13.33 4.23 -15.20
CA GLU A 66 12.32 3.18 -15.40
C GLU A 66 11.26 3.61 -16.43
N PRO A 67 10.83 2.71 -17.32
CA PRO A 67 9.81 3.03 -18.33
C PRO A 67 8.39 3.18 -17.74
N ASN A 68 8.19 2.78 -16.48
CA ASN A 68 6.89 2.79 -15.81
C ASN A 68 6.79 3.94 -14.80
N LYS A 69 5.57 4.41 -14.54
CA LYS A 69 5.30 5.39 -13.49
C LYS A 69 5.68 4.80 -12.14
N VAL A 70 6.63 5.44 -11.46
CA VAL A 70 7.09 5.05 -10.14
C VAL A 70 6.22 5.73 -9.10
N SER A 71 5.53 4.95 -8.26
CA SER A 71 4.74 5.51 -7.16
C SER A 71 5.64 5.92 -6.00
N GLN A 72 5.30 7.02 -5.33
CA GLN A 72 5.97 7.43 -4.09
C GLN A 72 5.91 6.32 -3.02
N ALA A 73 4.84 5.53 -3.00
CA ALA A 73 4.69 4.41 -2.06
C ALA A 73 5.74 3.30 -2.30
N ASP A 74 6.07 3.02 -3.56
CA ASP A 74 7.06 2.00 -3.91
C ASP A 74 8.46 2.44 -3.50
N VAL A 75 8.78 3.72 -3.74
CA VAL A 75 10.04 4.34 -3.28
C VAL A 75 10.18 4.24 -1.75
N ILE A 76 9.10 4.51 -1.02
CA ILE A 76 9.10 4.42 0.45
C ILE A 76 9.30 2.97 0.90
N ARG A 77 8.60 2.00 0.27
CA ARG A 77 8.73 0.57 0.60
C ARG A 77 10.18 0.10 0.43
N GLU A 78 10.80 0.42 -0.70
CA GLU A 78 12.18 0.04 -0.97
C GLU A 78 13.18 0.71 -0.03
N ALA A 79 12.98 2.00 0.29
CA ALA A 79 13.80 2.68 1.28
C ALA A 79 13.71 2.03 2.67
N LEU A 80 12.52 1.61 3.10
CA LEU A 80 12.32 0.90 4.36
C LEU A 80 12.95 -0.50 4.33
N GLU A 81 12.90 -1.21 3.21
CA GLU A 81 13.54 -2.51 3.05
C GLU A 81 15.07 -2.42 3.09
N LEU A 82 15.65 -1.38 2.48
CA LEU A 82 17.10 -1.12 2.57
C LEU A 82 17.49 -0.78 4.01
N LEU A 83 16.68 0.01 4.71
CA LEU A 83 16.89 0.33 6.12
C LEU A 83 16.83 -0.94 6.97
N SER A 84 15.83 -1.80 6.77
CA SER A 84 15.65 -3.03 7.55
C SER A 84 16.82 -3.99 7.39
N LYS A 85 17.37 -4.10 6.17
CA LYS A 85 18.59 -4.86 5.88
C LYS A 85 19.80 -4.26 6.60
N LYS A 86 19.99 -2.93 6.52
CA LYS A 86 21.12 -2.23 7.15
C LYS A 86 21.14 -2.40 8.67
N ILE A 87 19.99 -2.33 9.32
CA ILE A 87 19.88 -2.48 10.78
C ILE A 87 19.78 -3.93 11.24
N LYS A 88 19.75 -4.89 10.31
CA LYS A 88 19.49 -6.31 10.57
C LYS A 88 18.24 -6.50 11.43
N LEU A 89 17.11 -5.98 10.97
CA LEU A 89 15.85 -5.89 11.73
C LEU A 89 15.51 -7.18 12.48
N LEU A 90 15.58 -8.34 11.82
CA LEU A 90 15.28 -9.64 12.43
C LEU A 90 16.16 -9.98 13.65
N GLU A 91 17.44 -9.61 13.62
CA GLU A 91 18.33 -9.81 14.76
C GLU A 91 17.95 -8.87 15.92
N LYS A 92 17.58 -7.63 15.59
CA LYS A 92 17.15 -6.62 16.57
C LYS A 92 15.80 -6.94 17.20
N GLU A 93 14.86 -7.47 16.44
CA GLU A 93 13.57 -7.95 16.95
C GLU A 93 13.76 -9.10 17.95
N LYS A 94 14.66 -10.05 17.64
CA LYS A 94 15.02 -11.14 18.59
C LYS A 94 15.67 -10.59 19.86
N GLN A 95 16.56 -9.60 19.73
CA GLN A 95 17.18 -8.95 20.90
C GLN A 95 16.15 -8.21 21.75
N TYR A 96 15.21 -7.51 21.11
CA TYR A 96 14.15 -6.77 21.79
C TYR A 96 13.15 -7.70 22.49
N ALA A 97 12.75 -8.80 21.85
CA ALA A 97 11.88 -9.82 22.47
C ALA A 97 12.53 -10.41 23.74
N LYS A 98 13.81 -10.79 23.66
CA LYS A 98 14.58 -11.27 24.82
C LYS A 98 14.71 -10.22 25.93
N PHE A 99 14.87 -8.95 25.56
CA PHE A 99 14.92 -7.85 26.53
C PHE A 99 13.58 -7.71 27.27
N LEU A 100 12.45 -7.75 26.55
CA LEU A 100 11.12 -7.70 27.17
C LEU A 100 10.83 -8.88 28.11
N GLU A 101 11.34 -10.07 27.80
CA GLU A 101 11.24 -11.23 28.68
C GLU A 101 11.99 -11.04 30.01
N ASN A 102 13.11 -10.30 29.99
CA ASN A 102 13.98 -10.07 31.14
C ASN A 102 13.58 -8.85 32.01
N ILE A 103 12.54 -8.10 31.63
CA ILE A 103 12.01 -6.96 32.39
C ILE A 103 10.76 -7.33 33.20
N LYS A 104 10.27 -8.57 33.05
CA LYS A 104 9.25 -9.13 33.96
C LYS A 104 9.88 -9.63 35.24
#